data_AF-A0A2V5PV39-F1
#
_entry.id   AF-A0A2V5PV39-F1
#
_cell.length_a   1.000
_cell.length_b   1.000
_cell.length_c   1.000
_cell.angle_alpha   90.00
_cell.angle_beta   90.00
_cell.angle_gamma   90.00
#
_symmetry.space_group_name_H-M   'P 1'
#
loop_
_entity.id
_entity.type
_entity.pdbx_description
1 polymer ?
#
loop_
_entity_poly.entity_id
_entity_poly.type
_entity_poly.pdbx_seq_one_letter_code
_entity_poly.pdbx_strand_id
1 'polypeptide(L)'
;MVRLLLDTHVLLWWLSDDRKLAKDTRDIIANPNNDVLVSSASVWEIAIKAALGRLEIELDDLEDAIVKNGFRSLPIEYRHAVTVGRLPAVHRDPFDRMLVAQASVEELRIVSHDRVFERYALSAEGLPPIIV
;
A
#
# COMPACT_ATOMS: atom_id res chain seq x y z
N MET A 1 13.42 -11.37 -6.48
CA MET A 1 12.09 -11.49 -5.86
C MET A 1 11.97 -10.42 -4.80
N VAL A 2 11.05 -9.47 -4.99
CA VAL A 2 10.78 -8.39 -4.03
C VAL A 2 9.31 -8.49 -3.62
N ARG A 3 9.03 -8.20 -2.35
CA ARG A 3 7.66 -8.12 -1.83
C ARG A 3 7.26 -6.65 -1.74
N LEU A 4 6.17 -6.30 -2.39
CA LEU A 4 5.68 -4.94 -2.59
C LEU A 4 4.39 -4.74 -1.80
N LEU A 5 4.27 -3.62 -1.11
CA LEU A 5 3.03 -3.15 -0.52
C LEU A 5 2.56 -1.93 -1.30
N LEU A 6 1.41 -2.03 -1.97
CA LEU A 6 0.87 -0.88 -2.69
C LEU A 6 0.26 0.12 -1.71
N ASP A 7 0.62 1.39 -1.88
CA ASP A 7 -0.13 2.49 -1.30
C ASP A 7 -1.54 2.58 -1.93
N THR A 8 -2.48 3.16 -1.22
CA THR A 8 -3.89 3.25 -1.62
C THR A 8 -4.06 3.94 -2.97
N HIS A 9 -3.38 5.06 -3.23
CA HIS A 9 -3.51 5.73 -4.54
C HIS A 9 -2.80 4.96 -5.65
N VAL A 10 -1.73 4.22 -5.37
CA VAL A 10 -1.06 3.38 -6.37
C VAL A 10 -1.97 2.24 -6.79
N LEU A 11 -2.67 1.61 -5.84
CA LEU A 11 -3.68 0.60 -6.14
C LEU A 11 -4.79 1.19 -7.02
N LEU A 12 -5.32 2.36 -6.68
CA LEU A 12 -6.37 3.01 -7.47
C LEU A 12 -5.89 3.34 -8.89
N TRP A 13 -4.68 3.87 -9.05
CA TRP A 13 -4.10 4.14 -10.38
C TRP A 13 -3.85 2.88 -11.20
N TRP A 14 -3.45 1.79 -10.56
CA TRP A 14 -3.31 0.50 -11.22
C TRP A 14 -4.66 0.02 -11.75
N LEU A 15 -5.69 -0.01 -10.88
CA LEU A 15 -7.02 -0.52 -11.24
C LEU A 15 -7.74 0.33 -12.30
N SER A 16 -7.48 1.64 -12.35
CA SER A 16 -8.09 2.56 -13.33
C SER A 16 -7.25 2.80 -14.58
N ASP A 17 -6.11 2.12 -14.71
CA ASP A 17 -5.11 2.37 -15.76
C ASP A 17 -4.69 3.86 -15.86
N ASP A 18 -4.53 4.53 -14.71
CA ASP A 18 -4.20 5.96 -14.64
C ASP A 18 -2.75 6.24 -15.07
N ARG A 19 -2.58 7.22 -15.97
CA ARG A 19 -1.27 7.63 -16.50
C ARG A 19 -0.32 8.19 -15.45
N LYS A 20 -0.80 8.56 -14.26
CA LYS A 20 0.03 8.95 -13.11
C LYS A 20 0.92 7.82 -12.62
N LEU A 21 0.55 6.57 -12.86
CA LEU A 21 1.41 5.43 -12.56
C LEU A 21 2.44 5.25 -13.69
N ALA A 22 3.66 5.70 -13.43
CA ALA A 22 4.77 5.66 -14.38
C ALA A 22 5.02 4.24 -14.92
N LYS A 23 5.51 4.15 -16.16
CA LYS A 23 5.76 2.88 -16.84
C LYS A 23 6.71 1.97 -16.05
N ASP A 24 7.83 2.51 -15.56
CA ASP A 24 8.81 1.72 -14.82
C ASP A 24 8.21 1.09 -13.56
N THR A 25 7.32 1.82 -12.87
CA THR A 25 6.57 1.31 -11.72
C THR A 25 5.59 0.22 -12.12
N ARG A 26 4.87 0.40 -13.23
CA ARG A 26 3.98 -0.64 -13.77
C ARG A 26 4.76 -1.90 -14.08
N ASP A 27 5.93 -1.78 -14.69
CA ASP A 27 6.80 -2.91 -15.01
C ASP A 27 7.29 -3.64 -13.73
N ILE A 28 7.53 -2.91 -12.64
CA ILE A 28 7.87 -3.49 -11.33
C ILE A 28 6.69 -4.26 -10.73
N ILE A 29 5.48 -3.67 -10.73
CA ILE A 29 4.25 -4.28 -10.19
C ILE A 29 3.83 -5.50 -11.03
N ALA A 30 3.94 -5.40 -12.35
CA ALA A 30 3.56 -6.45 -13.30
C ALA A 30 4.56 -7.62 -13.35
N ASN A 31 5.74 -7.49 -12.76
CA ASN A 31 6.76 -8.53 -12.81
C ASN A 31 6.30 -9.76 -12.00
N PRO A 32 6.11 -10.93 -12.63
CA PRO A 32 5.59 -12.12 -11.95
C PRO A 32 6.56 -12.71 -10.92
N ASN A 33 7.82 -12.26 -10.89
CA ASN A 33 8.79 -12.64 -9.85
C ASN A 33 8.67 -11.80 -8.57
N ASN A 34 7.77 -10.81 -8.54
CA ASN A 34 7.48 -9.99 -7.38
C ASN A 34 6.16 -10.43 -6.74
N ASP A 35 6.12 -10.32 -5.42
CA ASP A 35 4.89 -10.51 -4.66
C ASP A 35 4.25 -9.15 -4.42
N VAL A 36 3.03 -8.94 -4.91
CA VAL A 36 2.29 -7.69 -4.70
C VAL A 36 1.23 -7.90 -3.64
N LEU A 37 1.30 -7.10 -2.58
CA LEU A 37 0.37 -7.12 -1.46
C LEU A 37 -0.46 -5.83 -1.41
N VAL A 38 -1.71 -5.98 -1.01
CA VAL A 38 -2.65 -4.87 -0.73
C VAL A 38 -3.10 -4.96 0.71
N SER A 39 -2.87 -3.90 1.48
CA SER A 39 -3.29 -3.85 2.88
C SER A 39 -4.81 -3.77 3.01
N SER A 40 -5.37 -4.48 4.01
CA SER A 40 -6.74 -4.22 4.44
C SER A 40 -6.96 -2.76 4.90
N ALA A 41 -5.91 -2.05 5.34
CA ALA A 41 -5.99 -0.63 5.69
C ALA A 41 -6.30 0.25 4.46
N SER A 42 -5.71 -0.06 3.30
CA SER A 42 -5.99 0.67 2.06
C SER A 42 -7.43 0.44 1.58
N VAL A 43 -7.91 -0.81 1.67
CA VAL A 43 -9.32 -1.12 1.36
C VAL A 43 -10.26 -0.40 2.33
N TRP A 44 -9.92 -0.39 3.62
CA TRP A 44 -10.67 0.35 4.65
C TRP A 44 -10.72 1.86 4.37
N GLU A 45 -9.59 2.47 3.97
CA GLU A 45 -9.52 3.86 3.57
C GLU A 45 -10.39 4.17 2.35
N ILE A 46 -10.33 3.32 1.31
CA ILE A 46 -11.15 3.42 0.10
C ILE A 46 -12.63 3.40 0.46
N ALA A 47 -13.05 2.43 1.28
CA ALA A 47 -14.44 2.29 1.71
C ALA A 47 -14.94 3.54 2.47
N ILE A 48 -14.12 4.10 3.36
CA ILE A 48 -14.47 5.36 4.06
C ILE A 48 -14.59 6.52 3.07
N LYS A 49 -13.64 6.68 2.14
CA LYS A 49 -13.68 7.75 1.14
C LYS A 49 -14.92 7.63 0.24
N ALA A 50 -15.28 6.42 -0.17
CA ALA A 50 -16.49 6.15 -0.94
C ALA A 50 -17.77 6.51 -0.16
N ALA A 51 -17.88 6.06 1.09
CA ALA A 51 -19.02 6.38 1.95
C ALA A 51 -19.19 7.88 2.22
N LEU A 52 -18.09 8.63 2.22
CA LEU A 52 -18.09 10.09 2.35
C LEU A 52 -18.33 10.84 1.02
N GLY A 53 -18.56 10.13 -0.09
CA GLY A 53 -18.75 10.73 -1.42
C GLY A 53 -17.49 11.39 -1.99
N ARG A 54 -16.31 11.01 -1.49
CA ARG A 54 -15.01 11.58 -1.92
C ARG A 54 -14.30 10.72 -2.98
N LEU A 55 -14.83 9.54 -3.26
CA LEU A 55 -14.32 8.62 -4.25
C LEU A 55 -15.50 7.86 -4.87
N GLU A 56 -15.61 7.89 -6.19
CA GLU A 56 -16.60 7.11 -6.93
C GLU A 56 -15.95 5.77 -7.30
N ILE A 57 -16.37 4.69 -6.63
CA ILE A 57 -15.88 3.34 -6.86
C ILE A 57 -16.93 2.30 -6.42
N GLU A 58 -17.06 1.23 -7.18
CA GLU A 58 -17.87 0.07 -6.81
C GLU A 58 -17.09 -0.79 -5.80
N LEU A 59 -17.54 -0.81 -4.54
CA LEU A 59 -16.83 -1.50 -3.46
C LEU A 59 -17.00 -3.02 -3.51
N ASP A 60 -18.14 -3.51 -4.01
CA ASP A 60 -18.49 -4.93 -4.01
C ASP A 60 -17.52 -5.76 -4.89
N ASP A 61 -16.95 -5.15 -5.94
CA ASP A 61 -16.02 -5.79 -6.87
C ASP A 61 -14.54 -5.56 -6.51
N LEU A 62 -14.23 -4.77 -5.48
CA LEU A 62 -12.85 -4.33 -5.21
C LEU A 62 -11.94 -5.50 -4.81
N GLU A 63 -12.42 -6.41 -3.96
CA GLU A 63 -11.66 -7.60 -3.58
C GLU A 63 -11.39 -8.50 -4.80
N ASP A 64 -12.42 -8.74 -5.61
CA ASP A 64 -12.32 -9.50 -6.85
C ASP A 64 -11.32 -8.87 -7.82
N ALA A 65 -11.31 -7.55 -7.94
CA ALA A 65 -10.37 -6.82 -8.79
C ALA A 65 -8.92 -6.99 -8.30
N ILE A 66 -8.68 -6.92 -6.98
CA ILE A 66 -7.36 -7.17 -6.38
C ILE A 66 -6.89 -8.59 -6.71
N VAL A 67 -7.74 -9.59 -6.49
CA VAL A 67 -7.40 -11.01 -6.73
C VAL A 67 -7.18 -11.30 -8.21
N LYS A 68 -8.01 -10.76 -9.12
CA LYS A 68 -7.85 -10.92 -10.59
C LYS A 68 -6.54 -10.36 -11.12
N ASN A 69 -5.97 -9.35 -10.45
CA ASN A 69 -4.65 -8.80 -10.78
C ASN A 69 -3.48 -9.62 -10.19
N GLY A 70 -3.76 -10.73 -9.50
CA GLY A 70 -2.75 -11.56 -8.86
C GLY A 70 -2.19 -10.96 -7.57
N PHE A 71 -2.83 -9.92 -7.03
CA PHE A 71 -2.41 -9.28 -5.79
C PHE A 71 -2.96 -10.06 -4.59
N ARG A 72 -2.18 -10.08 -3.50
CA ARG A 72 -2.55 -10.77 -2.27
C ARG A 72 -3.01 -9.79 -1.20
N SER A 73 -4.12 -10.10 -0.54
CA SER A 73 -4.56 -9.34 0.64
C SER A 73 -3.55 -9.51 1.78
N LEU A 74 -3.24 -8.41 2.47
CA LEU A 74 -2.45 -8.37 3.69
C LEU A 74 -3.34 -7.94 4.87
N PRO A 75 -3.81 -8.91 5.69
CA PRO A 75 -4.58 -8.62 6.89
C PRO A 75 -3.82 -7.76 7.89
N ILE A 76 -4.55 -6.97 8.67
CA ILE A 76 -4.00 -6.26 9.83
C ILE A 76 -3.99 -7.20 11.04
N GLU A 77 -2.80 -7.47 11.56
CA GLU A 77 -2.58 -8.25 12.78
C GLU A 77 -2.24 -7.35 13.97
N TYR A 78 -2.35 -7.89 15.19
CA TYR A 78 -2.01 -7.16 16.41
C TYR A 78 -0.57 -6.62 16.42
N ARG A 79 0.39 -7.36 15.84
CA ARG A 79 1.78 -6.92 15.71
C ARG A 79 1.93 -5.67 14.84
N HIS A 80 1.10 -5.50 13.81
CA HIS A 80 1.08 -4.28 13.00
C HIS A 80 0.56 -3.10 13.83
N ALA A 81 -0.56 -3.28 14.53
CA ALA A 81 -1.17 -2.24 15.36
C ALA A 81 -0.24 -1.77 16.51
N VAL A 82 0.44 -2.71 17.18
CA VAL A 82 1.43 -2.36 18.22
C VAL A 82 2.61 -1.57 17.62
N THR A 83 3.08 -1.95 16.43
CA THR A 83 4.17 -1.25 15.75
C THR A 83 3.80 0.19 15.37
N VAL A 84 2.54 0.47 14.99
CA VAL A 84 2.07 1.85 14.70
C VAL A 84 2.36 2.81 15.87
N GLY A 85 2.19 2.35 17.11
CA GLY A 85 2.45 3.16 18.32
C GLY A 85 3.92 3.45 18.58
N ARG A 86 4.84 2.73 17.91
CA ARG A 86 6.29 2.89 18.02
C ARG A 86 6.90 3.70 16.87
N LEU A 87 6.13 3.95 15.82
CA LEU A 87 6.60 4.71 14.66
C LEU A 87 6.80 6.19 15.01
N PRO A 88 7.84 6.84 14.44
CA PRO A 88 8.04 8.27 14.60
C PRO A 88 6.82 9.06 14.08
N ALA A 89 6.65 10.29 14.58
CA ALA A 89 5.55 11.18 14.21
C ALA A 89 5.81 11.86 12.85
N VAL A 90 5.91 11.05 11.79
CA VAL A 90 6.15 11.51 10.40
C VAL A 90 4.82 11.71 9.66
N HIS A 91 4.04 10.65 9.43
CA HIS A 91 2.63 10.76 8.99
C HIS A 91 1.69 11.01 10.17
N ARG A 92 0.63 11.79 9.89
CA ARG A 92 -0.53 11.96 10.78
C ARG A 92 -1.67 11.01 10.46
N ASP A 93 -1.77 10.58 9.20
CA ASP A 93 -2.82 9.67 8.75
C ASP A 93 -2.62 8.28 9.38
N PRO A 94 -3.63 7.72 10.08
CA PRO A 94 -3.55 6.35 10.60
C PRO A 94 -3.36 5.29 9.52
N PHE A 95 -3.85 5.48 8.28
CA PHE A 95 -3.71 4.50 7.20
C PHE A 95 -2.25 4.41 6.72
N ASP A 96 -1.62 5.54 6.42
CA ASP A 96 -0.20 5.59 6.04
C ASP A 96 0.68 4.99 7.14
N ARG A 97 0.39 5.31 8.41
CA ARG A 97 1.12 4.74 9.55
C ARG A 97 0.94 3.22 9.63
N MET A 98 -0.24 2.69 9.30
CA MET A 98 -0.46 1.25 9.25
C MET A 98 0.32 0.61 8.10
N LEU A 99 0.38 1.24 6.92
CA LEU A 99 1.19 0.75 5.80
C LEU A 99 2.68 0.69 6.16
N VAL A 100 3.21 1.72 6.82
CA VAL A 100 4.58 1.72 7.36
C VAL A 100 4.79 0.57 8.36
N ALA A 101 3.84 0.37 9.28
CA ALA A 101 3.96 -0.68 10.29
C ALA A 101 3.93 -2.08 9.66
N GLN A 102 3.03 -2.33 8.71
CA GLN A 102 2.97 -3.59 7.96
C GLN A 102 4.23 -3.79 7.14
N ALA A 103 4.70 -2.78 6.41
CA ALA A 103 5.92 -2.89 5.62
C ALA A 103 7.15 -3.18 6.49
N SER A 104 7.23 -2.57 7.68
CA SER A 104 8.32 -2.84 8.62
C SER A 104 8.25 -4.23 9.24
N VAL A 105 7.06 -4.74 9.58
CA VAL A 105 6.89 -6.05 10.23
C VAL A 105 7.00 -7.20 9.24
N GLU A 106 6.55 -6.98 8.01
CA GLU A 106 6.52 -8.00 6.96
C GLU A 106 7.68 -7.88 5.97
N GLU A 107 8.64 -6.97 6.19
CA GLU A 107 9.80 -6.73 5.31
C GLU A 107 9.39 -6.42 3.85
N LEU A 108 8.45 -5.48 3.68
CA LEU A 108 7.91 -5.08 2.38
C LEU A 108 8.49 -3.75 1.91
N ARG A 109 8.58 -3.56 0.59
CA ARG A 109 8.79 -2.24 -0.01
C ARG A 109 7.44 -1.59 -0.28
N ILE A 110 7.21 -0.43 0.30
CA ILE A 110 6.05 0.39 -0.05
C ILE A 110 6.26 0.96 -1.46
N VAL A 111 5.24 0.86 -2.31
CA VAL A 111 5.18 1.54 -3.61
C VAL A 111 4.21 2.70 -3.47
N SER A 112 4.72 3.93 -3.50
CA SER A 112 3.95 5.15 -3.25
C SER A 112 4.49 6.32 -4.09
N HIS A 113 3.66 7.35 -4.29
CA HIS A 113 4.08 8.64 -4.85
C HIS A 113 4.39 9.64 -3.71
N ASP A 114 4.02 9.32 -2.46
CA ASP A 114 4.30 10.18 -1.32
C ASP A 114 5.75 9.99 -0.84
N ARG A 115 6.57 11.02 -1.02
CA ARG A 115 7.96 11.05 -0.56
C ARG A 115 8.09 11.08 0.95
N VAL A 116 7.03 11.36 1.70
CA VAL A 116 7.04 11.35 3.16
C VAL A 116 7.39 9.96 3.70
N PHE A 117 7.09 8.88 2.96
CA PHE A 117 7.55 7.52 3.30
C PHE A 117 9.09 7.41 3.38
N GLU A 118 9.88 8.20 2.62
CA GLU A 118 11.35 8.21 2.68
C GLU A 118 11.88 8.68 4.05
N ARG A 119 11.06 9.40 4.83
CA ARG A 119 11.44 9.94 6.14
C ARG A 119 11.34 8.90 7.26
N TYR A 120 10.74 7.74 7.00
CA TYR A 120 10.84 6.64 7.93
C TYR A 120 12.21 6.01 7.78
N ALA A 121 12.98 6.02 8.87
CA ALA A 121 14.04 5.03 9.06
C ALA A 121 13.35 3.68 9.30
N LEU A 122 12.76 3.09 8.25
CA LEU A 122 12.46 1.66 8.21
C LEU A 122 13.80 1.00 8.60
N SER A 123 13.77 0.10 9.59
CA SER A 123 14.93 -0.39 10.34
C SER A 123 16.10 -0.86 9.46
N ALA A 124 17.23 -1.25 10.04
CA ALA A 124 18.36 -1.84 9.30
C ALA A 124 17.97 -3.04 8.38
N GLU A 125 16.77 -3.61 8.58
CA GLU A 125 16.17 -4.72 7.83
C GLU A 125 14.93 -4.30 6.99
N GLY A 126 14.42 -3.07 7.18
CA GLY A 126 13.32 -2.52 6.41
C GLY A 126 13.76 -2.09 5.02
N LEU A 127 13.04 -2.56 3.99
CA LEU A 127 13.40 -2.22 2.62
C LEU A 127 12.95 -0.79 2.28
N PRO A 128 13.78 0.00 1.55
CA PRO A 128 13.44 1.37 1.21
C PRO A 128 12.17 1.41 0.32
N PRO A 129 11.32 2.45 0.47
CA PRO A 129 10.15 2.60 -0.38
C PRO A 129 10.58 2.83 -1.84
N ILE A 130 9.71 2.42 -2.76
CA ILE A 130 9.78 2.79 -4.17
C ILE A 130 8.89 4.02 -4.32
N ILE A 131 9.52 5.18 -4.52
CA ILE A 131 8.83 6.43 -4.82
C ILE A 131 8.62 6.53 -6.33
N VAL A 132 7.37 6.74 -6.74
CA VAL A 132 6.91 6.67 -8.14
C VAL A 132 6.37 7.99 -8.64
#